data_AF-A0A0A2SMF2-F1
#
_entry.id   AF-A0A0A2SMF2-F1
#
_cell.length_a   1.000
_cell.length_b   1.000
_cell.length_c   1.000
_cell.angle_alpha   90.00
_cell.angle_beta   90.00
_cell.angle_gamma   90.00
#
_symmetry.space_group_name_H-M   'P 1'
#
loop_
_entity.id
_entity.type
_entity.pdbx_description
1 polymer ?
#
loop_
_entity_poly.entity_id
_entity_poly.type
_entity_poly.pdbx_seq_one_letter_code
_entity_poly.pdbx_strand_id
1 'polypeptide(L)'
;MSKKQKQISLQSSFIWVAVWIILALLFNIFLWVYLAQSETSKIANQKALEFFTAYLIEQSLSMDNVFVFVMIFKYFSIPMKYQHRLLLFGVLGAHYENNTHCIWDMAR
;
A
#
# COMPACT_ATOMS: atom_id res chain seq x y z
N MET A 1 -18.96 -0.12 32.98
CA MET A 1 -18.85 0.61 31.69
C MET A 1 -18.02 -0.23 30.72
N SER A 2 -18.68 -1.02 29.86
CA SER A 2 -18.01 -1.85 28.85
C SER A 2 -17.58 -0.97 27.69
N LYS A 3 -16.28 -0.67 27.60
CA LYS A 3 -15.69 -0.10 26.38
C LYS A 3 -15.78 -1.18 25.31
N LYS A 4 -16.85 -1.17 24.50
CA LYS A 4 -16.88 -1.82 23.20
C LYS A 4 -15.67 -1.31 22.45
N GLN A 5 -14.63 -2.13 22.38
CA GLN A 5 -13.52 -1.87 21.48
C GLN A 5 -14.15 -1.81 20.09
N LYS A 6 -14.18 -0.61 19.53
CA LYS A 6 -14.49 -0.38 18.14
C LYS A 6 -13.39 -1.14 17.41
N GLN A 7 -13.63 -2.43 17.12
CA GLN A 7 -12.90 -3.15 16.10
C GLN A 7 -12.89 -2.17 14.95
N ILE A 8 -11.71 -1.73 14.55
CA ILE A 8 -11.56 -0.87 13.38
C ILE A 8 -12.12 -1.73 12.27
N SER A 9 -13.39 -1.48 11.95
CA SER A 9 -14.14 -2.28 11.01
C SER A 9 -13.34 -2.21 9.74
N LEU A 10 -12.99 -3.35 9.15
CA LEU A 10 -12.29 -3.41 7.87
C LEU A 10 -12.93 -2.43 6.86
N GLN A 11 -14.23 -2.19 6.98
CA GLN A 11 -15.01 -1.22 6.21
C GLN A 11 -14.43 0.20 6.24
N SER A 12 -13.90 0.68 7.36
CA SER A 12 -13.32 2.04 7.45
C SER A 12 -12.03 2.17 6.64
N SER A 13 -11.19 1.14 6.63
CA SER A 13 -9.96 1.13 5.85
C SER A 13 -10.22 1.01 4.35
N PHE A 14 -11.22 0.20 3.96
CA PHE A 14 -11.64 0.10 2.56
C PHE A 14 -12.20 1.42 2.02
N ILE A 15 -12.93 2.20 2.84
CA ILE A 15 -13.42 3.51 2.43
C ILE A 15 -12.26 4.45 2.08
N TRP A 16 -11.20 4.47 2.90
CA TRP A 16 -10.04 5.31 2.61
C TRP A 16 -9.34 4.91 1.31
N VAL A 17 -9.12 3.61 1.09
CA VAL A 17 -8.54 3.12 -0.18
C VAL A 17 -9.43 3.51 -1.37
N ALA A 18 -10.75 3.34 -1.25
CA ALA A 18 -11.70 3.71 -2.31
C ALA A 18 -11.66 5.21 -2.61
N VAL A 19 -11.53 6.08 -1.59
CA VAL A 19 -11.40 7.54 -1.78
C VAL A 19 -10.16 7.87 -2.62
N TRP A 20 -9.02 7.24 -2.34
CA TRP A 20 -7.78 7.46 -3.11
C TRP A 20 -7.89 6.96 -4.55
N ILE A 21 -8.54 5.80 -4.77
CA ILE A 21 -8.79 5.27 -6.12
C ILE A 21 -9.70 6.20 -6.92
N ILE A 22 -10.78 6.69 -6.31
CA ILE A 22 -11.71 7.63 -6.95
C ILE A 22 -10.99 8.93 -7.31
N LEU A 23 -10.14 9.44 -6.42
CA LEU A 23 -9.35 10.64 -6.68
C LEU A 23 -8.41 10.45 -7.90
N ALA A 24 -7.75 9.30 -8.00
CA ALA A 24 -6.89 8.97 -9.14
C ALA A 24 -7.68 8.83 -10.45
N LEU A 25 -8.87 8.21 -10.40
CA LEU A 25 -9.77 8.10 -11.56
C LEU A 25 -10.30 9.46 -12.02
N LEU A 26 -10.67 10.33 -11.09
CA LEU A 26 -11.09 11.70 -11.39
C LEU A 26 -9.96 12.48 -12.06
N PHE A 27 -8.73 12.34 -11.56
CA PHE A 27 -7.57 12.95 -12.19
C PHE A 27 -7.31 12.40 -13.59
N ASN A 28 -7.46 11.09 -13.82
CA ASN A 28 -7.31 10.49 -15.15
C ASN A 28 -8.36 11.03 -16.15
N ILE A 29 -9.62 11.16 -15.72
CA ILE A 29 -10.69 11.75 -16.54
C ILE A 29 -10.40 13.23 -16.82
N PHE A 30 -9.95 13.97 -15.81
CA PHE A 30 -9.56 15.37 -15.97
C PHE A 30 -8.42 15.53 -16.97
N LEU A 31 -7.39 14.68 -16.87
CA LEU A 31 -6.26 14.63 -17.80
C LEU A 31 -6.74 14.32 -19.22
N TRP A 32 -7.64 13.36 -19.40
CA TRP A 32 -8.22 13.05 -20.71
C TRP A 32 -8.99 14.25 -21.31
N VAL A 33 -9.84 14.92 -20.52
CA VAL A 33 -10.60 16.12 -20.95
C VAL A 33 -9.66 17.29 -21.27
N TYR A 34 -8.58 17.47 -20.52
CA TYR A 34 -7.58 18.50 -20.75
C TYR A 34 -6.82 18.24 -22.07
N LEU A 35 -6.29 17.03 -22.26
CA LEU A 35 -5.59 16.65 -23.50
C LEU A 35 -6.52 16.60 -24.71
N ALA A 36 -7.79 16.24 -24.55
CA ALA A 36 -8.76 16.26 -25.66
C ALA A 36 -9.05 17.67 -26.19
N GLN A 37 -8.84 18.71 -25.37
CA GLN A 37 -8.99 20.10 -25.78
C GLN A 37 -7.69 20.68 -26.39
N SER A 38 -6.52 20.17 -26.01
CA SER A 38 -5.22 20.71 -26.44
C SER A 38 -4.53 19.93 -27.57
N GLU A 39 -4.83 18.63 -27.71
CA GLU A 39 -4.11 17.69 -28.59
C GLU A 39 -5.09 16.80 -29.38
N THR A 40 -4.59 16.11 -30.41
CA THR A 40 -5.41 15.18 -31.21
C THR A 40 -5.96 14.05 -30.32
N SER A 41 -7.24 13.68 -30.46
CA SER A 41 -7.93 12.68 -29.61
C SER A 41 -7.21 11.32 -29.48
N LYS A 42 -6.33 10.97 -30.42
CA LYS A 42 -5.48 9.76 -30.35
C LYS A 42 -4.43 9.85 -29.23
N ILE A 43 -3.79 11.00 -29.08
CA ILE A 43 -2.75 11.24 -28.07
C ILE A 43 -3.37 11.31 -26.67
N ALA A 44 -4.53 11.97 -26.56
CA ALA A 44 -5.28 12.05 -25.29
C ALA A 44 -5.65 10.66 -24.74
N ASN A 45 -6.15 9.75 -25.60
CA ASN A 45 -6.45 8.38 -25.19
C ASN A 45 -5.19 7.59 -24.79
N GLN A 46 -4.11 7.72 -25.55
CA GLN A 46 -2.85 7.04 -25.24
C GLN A 46 -2.28 7.50 -23.89
N LYS A 47 -2.26 8.81 -23.63
CA LYS A 47 -1.73 9.37 -22.37
C LYS A 47 -2.59 9.05 -21.16
N ALA A 48 -3.91 9.06 -21.29
CA ALA A 48 -4.81 8.62 -20.23
C ALA A 48 -4.62 7.13 -19.91
N LEU A 49 -4.45 6.27 -20.93
CA LEU A 49 -4.15 4.85 -20.72
C LEU A 49 -2.77 4.62 -20.09
N GLU A 50 -1.74 5.34 -20.53
CA GLU A 50 -0.40 5.28 -19.92
C GLU A 50 -0.45 5.66 -18.43
N PHE A 51 -1.13 6.77 -18.09
CA PHE A 51 -1.30 7.20 -16.70
C PHE A 51 -2.06 6.17 -15.86
N PHE A 52 -3.21 5.69 -16.36
CA PHE A 52 -4.02 4.72 -15.64
C PHE A 52 -3.28 3.40 -15.42
N THR A 53 -2.54 2.93 -16.44
CA THR A 53 -1.75 1.70 -16.35
C THR A 53 -0.60 1.86 -15.37
N ALA A 54 0.11 3.00 -15.39
CA ALA A 54 1.16 3.29 -14.43
C ALA A 54 0.62 3.32 -12.99
N TYR A 55 -0.51 3.98 -12.76
CA TYR A 55 -1.18 4.01 -11.45
C TYR A 55 -1.53 2.59 -10.94
N LEU A 56 -2.10 1.75 -11.80
CA LEU A 56 -2.43 0.36 -11.45
C LEU A 56 -1.18 -0.47 -11.11
N ILE A 57 -0.09 -0.30 -11.87
CA ILE A 57 1.17 -1.01 -11.63
C ILE A 57 1.75 -0.63 -10.27
N GLU A 58 1.83 0.66 -9.97
CA GLU A 58 2.31 1.15 -8.67
C GLU A 58 1.45 0.61 -7.51
N GLN A 59 0.12 0.65 -7.67
CA GLN A 59 -0.80 0.16 -6.65
C GLN A 59 -0.68 -1.36 -6.45
N SER A 60 -0.48 -2.13 -7.52
CA SER A 60 -0.27 -3.59 -7.45
C SER A 60 1.05 -3.94 -6.75
N LEU A 61 2.13 -3.21 -7.02
CA LEU A 61 3.44 -3.42 -6.38
C LEU A 61 3.38 -3.18 -4.87
N SER A 62 2.59 -2.20 -4.44
CA SER A 62 2.33 -1.96 -3.01
C SER A 62 1.50 -3.08 -2.36
N MET A 63 0.47 -3.57 -3.06
CA MET A 63 -0.41 -4.63 -2.56
C MET A 63 0.28 -6.00 -2.49
N ASP A 64 1.17 -6.32 -3.44
CA ASP A 64 1.90 -7.59 -3.49
C ASP A 64 2.74 -7.82 -2.23
N ASN A 65 3.45 -6.78 -1.79
CA ASN A 65 4.25 -6.79 -0.56
C ASN A 65 3.39 -7.10 0.69
N VAL A 66 2.25 -6.43 0.85
CA VAL A 66 1.36 -6.66 2.00
C VAL A 66 0.74 -8.05 1.95
N PHE A 67 0.41 -8.56 0.77
CA PHE A 67 -0.20 -9.87 0.60
C PHE A 67 0.72 -11.01 1.05
N VAL A 68 2.00 -10.96 0.68
CA VAL A 68 3.01 -11.94 1.12
C VAL A 68 3.11 -11.96 2.65
N PHE A 69 3.18 -10.80 3.31
CA PHE A 69 3.23 -10.73 4.77
C PHE A 69 1.97 -11.30 5.44
N VAL A 70 0.79 -10.99 4.91
CA VAL A 70 -0.48 -11.52 5.44
C VAL A 70 -0.54 -13.05 5.27
N MET A 71 -0.07 -13.60 4.16
CA MET A 71 0.00 -15.05 3.94
C MET A 71 0.90 -15.72 4.98
N ILE A 72 2.10 -15.18 5.21
CA ILE A 72 3.04 -15.69 6.21
C ILE A 72 2.44 -15.60 7.62
N PHE A 73 1.86 -14.47 8.01
CA PHE A 73 1.25 -14.31 9.34
C PHE A 73 0.06 -15.24 9.55
N LYS A 74 -0.72 -15.50 8.49
CA LYS A 74 -1.84 -16.44 8.53
C LYS A 74 -1.36 -17.88 8.67
N TYR A 75 -0.28 -18.26 7.99
CA TYR A 75 0.33 -19.59 8.12
C TYR A 75 0.78 -19.87 9.56
N PHE A 76 1.43 -18.89 10.21
CA PHE A 76 1.90 -19.02 11.61
C PHE A 76 0.86 -18.63 12.68
N SER A 77 -0.39 -18.31 12.29
CA SER A 77 -1.46 -17.88 13.22
C SER A 77 -1.04 -16.75 14.17
N ILE A 78 -0.28 -15.78 13.68
CA ILE A 78 0.28 -14.70 14.51
C ILE A 78 -0.81 -13.68 14.90
N PRO A 79 -0.99 -13.36 16.20
CA PRO A 79 -1.96 -12.36 16.65
C PRO A 79 -1.67 -10.96 16.08
N MET A 80 -2.71 -10.19 15.71
CA MET A 80 -2.61 -8.85 15.10
C MET A 80 -1.70 -7.87 15.89
N LYS A 81 -1.59 -8.04 17.21
CA LYS A 81 -0.74 -7.21 18.09
C LYS A 81 0.76 -7.29 17.75
N TYR A 82 1.21 -8.40 17.16
CA TYR A 82 2.62 -8.63 16.85
C TYR A 82 2.98 -8.33 15.39
N GLN A 83 2.00 -8.22 14.50
CA GLN A 83 2.23 -8.03 13.06
C GLN A 83 3.03 -6.75 12.76
N HIS A 84 2.70 -5.61 13.40
CA HIS A 84 3.44 -4.36 13.22
C HIS A 84 4.89 -4.46 13.69
N ARG A 85 5.16 -5.19 14.79
CA ARG A 85 6.53 -5.37 15.29
C ARG A 85 7.34 -6.23 14.33
N LEU A 86 6.74 -7.29 13.81
CA LEU A 86 7.40 -8.18 12.84
C LEU A 86 7.72 -7.47 11.52
N LEU A 87 6.83 -6.59 11.04
CA LEU A 87 7.10 -5.76 9.86
C LEU A 87 8.31 -4.83 10.09
N LEU A 88 8.39 -4.20 11.26
CA LEU A 88 9.54 -3.36 11.64
C LEU A 88 10.82 -4.19 11.75
N PHE A 89 10.78 -5.37 12.38
CA PHE A 89 11.94 -6.25 12.46
C PHE A 89 12.41 -6.72 11.07
N GLY A 90 11.48 -6.96 10.13
CA GLY A 90 11.82 -7.29 8.74
C GLY A 90 12.58 -6.17 8.02
N VAL A 91 12.09 -4.92 8.12
CA VAL A 91 12.76 -3.75 7.52
C VAL A 91 14.09 -3.43 8.20
N LEU A 92 14.14 -3.50 9.54
CA LEU A 92 15.36 -3.26 10.32
C LEU A 92 16.42 -4.34 10.07
N GLY A 93 16.02 -5.61 9.95
CA GLY A 93 16.92 -6.72 9.63
C GLY A 93 17.63 -6.53 8.30
N ALA A 94 16.90 -6.12 7.25
CA ALA A 94 17.48 -5.80 5.95
C ALA A 94 18.47 -4.62 6.00
N HIS A 95 18.29 -3.68 6.93
CA HIS A 95 19.16 -2.51 7.07
C HIS A 95 20.39 -2.77 7.95
N TYR A 96 20.31 -3.72 8.89
CA TYR A 96 21.38 -3.98 9.88
C TYR A 96 22.39 -5.05 9.48
N GLU A 97 22.17 -5.77 8.38
CA GLU A 97 23.13 -6.75 7.82
C GLU A 97 24.49 -6.13 7.44
N ASN A 98 24.64 -4.79 7.46
CA ASN A 98 25.88 -4.10 7.11
C ASN A 98 26.82 -3.80 8.31
N ASN A 99 26.43 -4.09 9.57
CA ASN A 99 27.34 -3.90 10.72
C ASN A 99 26.92 -4.68 11.99
N THR A 100 27.28 -5.97 12.06
CA THR A 100 26.74 -6.98 13.00
C THR A 100 27.55 -7.21 14.29
N HIS A 101 28.11 -6.16 14.91
CA HIS A 101 28.89 -6.37 16.14
C HIS A 101 28.35 -5.77 17.45
N CYS A 102 27.26 -4.98 17.48
CA CYS A 102 26.81 -4.32 18.73
C CYS A 102 25.36 -4.55 19.17
N ILE A 103 24.49 -5.20 18.38
CA ILE A 103 23.04 -5.23 18.67
C ILE A 103 22.65 -6.34 19.66
N TRP A 104 23.43 -7.42 19.72
CA TRP A 104 23.08 -8.60 20.53
C TRP A 104 23.39 -8.44 22.03
N ASP A 105 24.16 -7.43 22.44
CA ASP A 105 24.60 -7.24 23.83
C ASP A 105 23.60 -6.45 24.69
N MET A 106 22.46 -6.04 24.11
CA MET A 106 21.37 -5.35 24.81
C MET A 106 20.22 -6.29 25.23
N ALA A 107 20.32 -7.58 24.89
CA ALA A 107 19.33 -8.61 25.22
C ALA A 107 19.78 -9.55 26.36
N ARG A 108 20.77 -9.14 27.15
CA ARG A 108 21.08 -9.69 28.47
C ARG A 108 20.52 -8.78 29.56
#